data_AF-A0A832B1F3-F1
#
_entry.id   AF-A0A832B1F3-F1
#
_cell.length_a   1.000
_cell.length_b   1.000
_cell.length_c   1.000
_cell.angle_alpha   90.00
_cell.angle_beta   90.00
_cell.angle_gamma   90.00
#
_symmetry.space_group_name_H-M   'P 1'
#
loop_
_entity.id
_entity.type
_entity.pdbx_description
1 polymer ?
#
loop_
_entity_poly.entity_id
_entity_poly.type
_entity_poly.pdbx_seq_one_letter_code
_entity_poly.pdbx_strand_id
1 'polypeptide(L)'
;MRVRQRIGMFGVPAAVIVIVVMLVVPLPSFLLDLLISINISAALVVLLMTMHVDKARDFSGFPSLLLIATMFRLAINVSVTRLVLLHGYAGAVVESFGNFVIGGQIVVGIVVFLILIIIQFVVVTSGAGRVSEVSARFSLDAMAPKLVAIDGELNSGLIDEKEARRRRKEIDETSEFYGNMDGASKFVRGDAIAALIITIINLLGGFLIGVLEHHLSMSQAIHTYSVLSIGDGLVSQIPALLLSISTGLIVTRGSVGEDSDFGNNIVDQFRAQPRALQIAGAAMLLLAIVPGLPHLPFLIIGGLLMLLASRLRRSADDLERKKITEDEQAALPPSTDTPQALASEMRAERLELELAPNVTPLADPEHGGDLLERIRGLRRKIAMERGYAIPTVRTHDNIN
;
A
#
# COMPACT_ATOMS: atom_id res chain seq x y z
N MET A 1 -31.51 0.77 1.67
CA MET A 1 -31.20 -0.65 1.35
C MET A 1 -31.77 -1.12 0.00
N ARG A 2 -33.08 -0.97 -0.29
CA ARG A 2 -33.69 -1.50 -1.54
C ARG A 2 -33.17 -0.89 -2.86
N VAL A 3 -32.79 0.39 -2.87
CA VAL A 3 -32.22 1.06 -4.07
C VAL A 3 -30.81 0.54 -4.38
N ARG A 4 -29.97 0.37 -3.36
CA ARG A 4 -28.60 -0.20 -3.49
C ARG A 4 -28.62 -1.65 -3.98
N GLN A 5 -29.61 -2.45 -3.56
CA GLN A 5 -29.82 -3.81 -4.07
C GLN A 5 -30.34 -3.85 -5.51
N ARG A 6 -31.25 -2.94 -5.91
CA ARG A 6 -31.73 -2.87 -7.31
C ARG A 6 -30.65 -2.40 -8.29
N ILE A 7 -29.84 -1.40 -7.92
CA ILE A 7 -28.74 -0.91 -8.75
C ILE A 7 -27.67 -2.00 -8.94
N GLY A 8 -27.36 -2.78 -7.89
CA GLY A 8 -26.43 -3.92 -8.00
C GLY A 8 -26.95 -5.05 -8.89
N MET A 9 -28.23 -5.41 -8.76
CA MET A 9 -28.82 -6.55 -9.49
C MET A 9 -29.01 -6.28 -10.99
N PHE A 10 -29.29 -5.05 -11.40
CA PHE A 10 -29.48 -4.69 -12.81
C PHE A 10 -28.32 -3.91 -13.42
N GLY A 11 -27.47 -3.25 -12.63
CA GLY A 11 -26.42 -2.37 -13.12
C GLY A 11 -25.30 -3.11 -13.86
N VAL A 12 -24.79 -4.21 -13.30
CA VAL A 12 -23.70 -4.99 -13.93
C VAL A 12 -24.18 -5.66 -15.24
N PRO A 13 -25.32 -6.38 -15.27
CA PRO A 13 -25.84 -6.93 -16.53
C PRO A 13 -26.15 -5.86 -17.58
N ALA A 14 -26.71 -4.72 -17.18
CA ALA A 14 -26.95 -3.61 -18.09
C ALA A 14 -25.64 -3.05 -18.68
N ALA A 15 -24.59 -2.89 -17.87
CA ALA A 15 -23.29 -2.44 -18.34
C ALA A 15 -22.70 -3.40 -19.38
N VAL A 16 -22.79 -4.72 -19.15
CA VAL A 16 -22.32 -5.72 -20.13
C VAL A 16 -23.12 -5.66 -21.42
N ILE A 17 -24.44 -5.54 -21.34
CA ILE A 17 -25.30 -5.39 -22.54
C ILE A 17 -24.91 -4.12 -23.32
N VAL A 18 -24.69 -3.00 -22.64
CA VAL A 18 -24.24 -1.75 -23.28
C VAL A 18 -22.91 -1.96 -24.01
N ILE A 19 -21.93 -2.62 -23.39
CA ILE A 19 -20.64 -2.94 -24.03
C ILE A 19 -20.84 -3.75 -25.32
N VAL A 20 -21.68 -4.80 -25.29
CA VAL A 20 -21.96 -5.63 -26.47
C VAL A 20 -22.67 -4.82 -27.56
N VAL A 21 -23.64 -3.98 -27.19
CA VAL A 21 -24.36 -3.12 -28.14
C VAL A 21 -23.41 -2.10 -28.78
N MET A 22 -22.48 -1.52 -28.03
CA MET A 22 -21.47 -0.59 -28.56
C MET A 22 -20.58 -1.23 -29.63
N LEU A 23 -20.28 -2.53 -29.54
CA LEU A 23 -19.50 -3.23 -30.56
C LEU A 23 -20.24 -3.33 -31.90
N VAL A 24 -21.58 -3.36 -31.89
CA VAL A 24 -22.39 -3.54 -33.09
C VAL A 24 -22.89 -2.19 -33.62
N VAL A 25 -23.40 -1.33 -32.74
CA VAL A 25 -24.10 -0.09 -33.11
C VAL A 25 -23.12 1.09 -33.18
N PRO A 26 -23.10 1.87 -34.28
CA PRO A 26 -22.25 3.06 -34.36
C PRO A 26 -22.72 4.13 -33.37
N LEU A 27 -21.76 4.70 -32.64
CA LEU A 27 -22.04 5.76 -31.67
C LEU A 27 -21.76 7.14 -32.28
N PRO A 28 -22.56 8.17 -31.91
CA PRO A 28 -22.23 9.54 -32.28
C PRO A 28 -20.98 10.01 -31.53
N SER A 29 -20.19 10.88 -32.18
CA SER A 29 -18.92 11.40 -31.64
C SER A 29 -19.05 12.03 -30.26
N PHE A 30 -20.12 12.77 -30.00
CA PHE A 30 -20.38 13.36 -28.68
C PHE A 30 -20.51 12.32 -27.56
N LEU A 31 -21.24 11.22 -27.82
CA LEU A 31 -21.40 10.16 -26.83
C LEU A 31 -20.08 9.43 -26.60
N LEU A 32 -19.28 9.28 -27.66
CA LEU A 32 -17.95 8.69 -27.57
C LEU A 32 -17.04 9.54 -26.67
N ASP A 33 -16.97 10.86 -26.89
CA ASP A 33 -16.18 11.78 -26.07
C ASP A 33 -16.60 11.72 -24.58
N LEU A 34 -17.90 11.61 -24.31
CA LEU A 34 -18.44 11.41 -22.97
C LEU A 34 -17.98 10.08 -22.36
N LEU A 35 -18.08 8.97 -23.10
CA LEU A 35 -17.69 7.64 -22.62
C LEU A 35 -16.18 7.52 -22.38
N ILE A 36 -15.35 8.12 -23.23
CA ILE A 36 -13.91 8.27 -23.00
C ILE A 36 -13.67 9.01 -21.67
N SER A 37 -14.32 10.16 -21.49
CA SER A 37 -14.12 11.01 -20.30
C SER A 37 -14.56 10.28 -19.03
N ILE A 38 -15.66 9.52 -19.09
CA ILE A 38 -16.11 8.64 -18.02
C ILE A 38 -15.08 7.53 -17.76
N ASN A 39 -14.51 6.93 -18.80
CA ASN A 39 -13.51 5.86 -18.65
C ASN A 39 -12.24 6.36 -17.93
N ILE A 40 -11.70 7.52 -18.34
CA ILE A 40 -10.55 8.15 -17.67
C ILE A 40 -10.89 8.50 -16.22
N SER A 41 -12.05 9.12 -15.98
CA SER A 41 -12.48 9.51 -14.64
C SER A 41 -12.69 8.29 -13.75
N ALA A 42 -13.29 7.22 -14.26
CA ALA A 42 -13.50 5.97 -13.53
C ALA A 42 -12.17 5.31 -13.18
N ALA A 43 -11.21 5.26 -14.11
CA ALA A 43 -9.88 4.71 -13.84
C ALA A 43 -9.13 5.53 -12.77
N LEU A 44 -9.27 6.86 -12.78
CA LEU A 44 -8.70 7.72 -11.74
C LEU A 44 -9.36 7.48 -10.38
N VAL A 45 -10.69 7.37 -10.33
CA VAL A 45 -11.43 7.05 -9.10
C VAL A 45 -11.00 5.69 -8.55
N VAL A 46 -10.81 4.69 -9.41
CA VAL A 46 -10.31 3.37 -9.00
C VAL A 46 -8.90 3.46 -8.43
N LEU A 47 -7.99 4.22 -9.05
CA LEU A 47 -6.65 4.44 -8.51
C LEU A 47 -6.73 5.10 -7.12
N LEU A 48 -7.46 6.19 -7.00
CA LEU A 48 -7.59 6.89 -5.72
C LEU A 48 -8.24 5.99 -4.66
N MET A 49 -9.26 5.21 -5.01
CA MET A 49 -9.87 4.25 -4.10
C MET A 49 -8.87 3.19 -3.65
N THR A 50 -8.09 2.60 -4.55
CA THR A 50 -7.03 1.63 -4.17
C THR A 50 -5.95 2.24 -3.29
N MET A 51 -5.67 3.55 -3.40
CA MET A 51 -4.73 4.23 -2.50
C MET A 51 -5.26 4.32 -1.06
N HIS A 52 -6.56 4.56 -0.88
CA HIS A 52 -7.20 4.80 0.42
C HIS A 52 -7.78 3.54 1.09
N VAL A 53 -7.76 2.36 0.45
CA VAL A 53 -8.33 1.12 1.00
C VAL A 53 -7.35 0.46 1.98
N ASP A 54 -7.73 0.28 3.25
CA ASP A 54 -6.83 -0.28 4.28
C ASP A 54 -6.39 -1.72 3.98
N LYS A 55 -7.34 -2.63 3.71
CA LYS A 55 -7.03 -4.04 3.38
C LYS A 55 -7.39 -4.35 1.94
N ALA A 56 -6.52 -5.08 1.23
CA ALA A 56 -6.78 -5.46 -0.17
C ALA A 56 -8.15 -6.14 -0.38
N ARG A 57 -8.61 -6.92 0.60
CA ARG A 57 -9.92 -7.60 0.61
C ARG A 57 -11.12 -6.68 0.80
N ASP A 58 -10.96 -5.48 1.37
CA ASP A 58 -12.07 -4.52 1.56
C ASP A 58 -12.60 -4.04 0.21
N PHE A 59 -11.77 -4.18 -0.85
CA PHE A 59 -12.18 -4.03 -2.23
C PHE A 59 -12.36 -5.38 -2.95
N SER A 60 -13.12 -6.31 -2.36
CA SER A 60 -13.39 -7.65 -2.92
C SER A 60 -13.98 -7.64 -4.35
N GLY A 61 -14.69 -6.58 -4.74
CA GLY A 61 -15.22 -6.40 -6.10
C GLY A 61 -14.20 -5.91 -7.15
N PHE A 62 -12.94 -5.67 -6.78
CA PHE A 62 -11.93 -5.11 -7.67
C PHE A 62 -11.65 -5.99 -8.91
N PRO A 63 -11.44 -7.32 -8.82
CA PRO A 63 -11.17 -8.14 -10.00
C PRO A 63 -12.30 -8.09 -11.04
N SER A 64 -13.55 -8.13 -10.59
CA SER A 64 -14.72 -8.03 -11.48
C SER A 64 -14.86 -6.63 -12.08
N LEU A 65 -14.60 -5.58 -11.30
CA LEU A 65 -14.60 -4.21 -11.78
C LEU A 65 -13.52 -4.00 -12.86
N LEU A 66 -12.33 -4.56 -12.66
CA LEU A 66 -11.23 -4.50 -13.61
C LEU A 66 -11.59 -5.20 -14.93
N LEU A 67 -12.26 -6.35 -14.87
CA LEU A 67 -12.76 -7.03 -16.08
C LEU A 67 -13.74 -6.16 -16.85
N ILE A 68 -14.75 -5.61 -16.18
CA ILE A 68 -15.77 -4.75 -16.81
C ILE A 68 -15.13 -3.47 -17.37
N ALA A 69 -14.23 -2.83 -16.63
CA ALA A 69 -13.52 -1.63 -17.07
C ALA A 69 -12.66 -1.89 -18.30
N THR A 70 -12.02 -3.07 -18.37
CA THR A 70 -11.22 -3.50 -19.52
C THR A 70 -12.10 -3.76 -20.74
N MET A 71 -13.21 -4.49 -20.58
CA MET A 71 -14.16 -4.73 -21.69
C MET A 71 -14.80 -3.42 -22.18
N PHE A 72 -15.12 -2.51 -21.27
CA PHE A 72 -15.65 -1.19 -21.61
C PHE A 72 -14.63 -0.37 -22.41
N ARG A 73 -13.35 -0.38 -22.01
CA ARG A 73 -12.26 0.24 -22.78
C ARG A 73 -12.17 -0.37 -24.18
N LEU A 74 -12.16 -1.68 -24.30
CA LEU A 74 -12.09 -2.35 -25.61
C LEU A 74 -13.26 -1.94 -26.52
N ALA A 75 -14.48 -1.85 -25.99
CA ALA A 75 -15.64 -1.41 -26.76
C ALA A 75 -15.55 0.06 -27.19
N ILE A 76 -14.99 0.95 -26.35
CA ILE A 76 -14.68 2.32 -26.76
C ILE A 76 -13.68 2.33 -27.90
N ASN A 77 -12.57 1.59 -27.80
CA ASN A 77 -11.53 1.56 -28.83
C ASN A 77 -12.08 1.09 -30.18
N VAL A 78 -12.88 0.02 -30.18
CA VAL A 78 -13.54 -0.46 -31.41
C VAL A 78 -14.50 0.58 -31.98
N SER A 79 -15.22 1.31 -31.12
CA SER A 79 -16.12 2.40 -31.54
C SER A 79 -15.35 3.58 -32.14
N VAL A 80 -14.21 3.96 -31.53
CA VAL A 80 -13.32 5.03 -32.03
C VAL A 80 -12.74 4.64 -33.38
N THR A 81 -12.16 3.44 -33.49
CA THR A 81 -11.63 2.90 -34.75
C THR A 81 -12.64 2.99 -35.87
N ARG A 82 -13.89 2.60 -35.63
CA ARG A 82 -14.95 2.71 -36.63
C ARG A 82 -15.15 4.16 -37.09
N LEU A 83 -15.20 5.11 -36.16
CA LEU A 83 -15.40 6.53 -36.47
C LEU A 83 -14.21 7.10 -37.25
N VAL A 84 -12.99 6.77 -36.81
CA VAL A 84 -11.73 7.12 -37.48
C VAL A 84 -11.74 6.61 -38.93
N LEU A 85 -11.99 5.32 -39.13
CA LEU A 85 -11.89 4.71 -40.45
C LEU A 85 -13.02 5.14 -41.40
N LEU A 86 -14.25 5.32 -40.91
CA LEU A 86 -15.40 5.67 -41.77
C LEU A 86 -15.52 7.16 -42.08
N HIS A 87 -15.17 8.03 -41.13
CA HIS A 87 -15.45 9.47 -41.23
C HIS A 87 -14.18 10.34 -41.17
N GLY A 88 -13.00 9.76 -40.91
CA GLY A 88 -11.77 10.53 -40.72
C GLY A 88 -11.86 11.46 -39.51
N TYR A 89 -12.67 11.10 -38.51
CA TYR A 89 -12.91 11.89 -37.30
C TYR A 89 -13.11 10.95 -36.10
N ALA A 90 -12.66 11.34 -34.91
CA ALA A 90 -12.67 10.46 -33.73
C ALA A 90 -13.36 11.04 -32.49
N GLY A 91 -13.92 12.26 -32.61
CA GLY A 91 -14.36 13.05 -31.47
C GLY A 91 -13.33 14.10 -31.06
N ALA A 92 -13.80 15.10 -30.31
CA ALA A 92 -12.99 16.25 -29.92
C ALA A 92 -11.91 15.87 -28.91
N VAL A 93 -12.18 14.87 -28.06
CA VAL A 93 -11.20 14.41 -27.05
C VAL A 93 -10.01 13.76 -27.76
N VAL A 94 -10.27 12.80 -28.64
CA VAL A 94 -9.21 12.09 -29.38
C VAL A 94 -8.35 13.04 -30.21
N GLU A 95 -8.98 13.95 -30.95
CA GLU A 95 -8.27 14.94 -31.76
C GLU A 95 -7.40 15.88 -30.90
N SER A 96 -7.92 16.32 -29.74
CA SER A 96 -7.17 17.17 -28.81
C SER A 96 -5.94 16.46 -28.24
N PHE A 97 -6.06 15.19 -27.84
CA PHE A 97 -4.94 14.38 -27.36
C PHE A 97 -3.90 14.12 -28.45
N GLY A 98 -4.34 13.84 -29.68
CA GLY A 98 -3.44 13.64 -30.82
C GLY A 98 -2.61 14.89 -31.12
N ASN A 99 -3.28 16.05 -31.19
CA ASN A 99 -2.61 17.33 -31.43
C ASN A 99 -1.67 17.72 -30.29
N PHE A 100 -2.03 17.42 -29.03
CA PHE A 100 -1.19 17.69 -27.86
C PHE A 100 0.16 16.98 -27.92
N VAL A 101 0.19 15.70 -28.34
CA VAL A 101 1.45 14.93 -28.40
C VAL A 101 2.27 15.21 -29.65
N ILE A 102 1.62 15.52 -30.77
CA ILE A 102 2.32 15.82 -32.02
C ILE A 102 3.04 17.17 -31.96
N GLY A 103 2.51 18.15 -31.23
CA GLY A 103 3.18 19.44 -31.02
C GLY A 103 3.54 20.18 -32.33
N GLY A 104 2.80 19.89 -33.41
CA GLY A 104 3.04 20.43 -34.76
C GLY A 104 4.04 19.65 -35.62
N GLN A 105 4.71 18.61 -35.11
CA GLN A 105 5.62 17.75 -35.88
C GLN A 105 5.24 16.28 -35.79
N ILE A 106 4.64 15.76 -36.87
CA ILE A 106 4.13 14.38 -36.93
C ILE A 106 5.18 13.31 -36.62
N VAL A 107 6.42 13.49 -37.10
CA VAL A 107 7.50 12.52 -36.88
C VAL A 107 7.83 12.41 -35.39
N VAL A 108 7.94 13.55 -34.70
CA VAL A 108 8.18 13.59 -33.25
C VAL A 108 7.01 12.94 -32.52
N GLY A 109 5.78 13.25 -32.92
CA GLY A 109 4.57 12.63 -32.34
C GLY A 109 4.55 11.10 -32.46
N ILE A 110 4.87 10.55 -33.64
CA ILE A 110 4.95 9.10 -33.86
C ILE A 110 6.02 8.47 -32.97
N VAL A 111 7.21 9.08 -32.85
CA VAL A 111 8.30 8.57 -32.03
C VAL A 111 7.92 8.57 -30.54
N VAL A 112 7.40 9.68 -30.03
CA VAL A 112 6.94 9.80 -28.64
C VAL A 112 5.83 8.78 -28.35
N PHE A 113 4.87 8.65 -29.26
CA PHE A 113 3.78 7.70 -29.13
C PHE A 113 4.25 6.24 -29.11
N LEU A 114 5.20 5.87 -29.97
CA LEU A 114 5.77 4.53 -29.98
C LEU A 114 6.50 4.22 -28.67
N ILE A 115 7.23 5.19 -28.11
CA ILE A 115 7.88 5.06 -26.80
C ILE A 115 6.82 4.85 -25.71
N LEU A 116 5.73 5.61 -25.71
CA LEU A 116 4.64 5.47 -24.73
C LEU A 116 3.97 4.10 -24.82
N ILE A 117 3.69 3.60 -26.04
CA ILE A 117 3.18 2.24 -26.25
C ILE A 117 4.13 1.20 -25.65
N ILE A 118 5.44 1.32 -25.92
CA ILE A 118 6.44 0.37 -25.42
C ILE A 118 6.47 0.39 -23.89
N ILE A 119 6.50 1.56 -23.27
CA ILE A 119 6.48 1.71 -21.81
C ILE A 119 5.20 1.10 -21.24
N GLN A 120 4.04 1.40 -21.81
CA GLN A 120 2.76 0.88 -21.34
C GLN A 120 2.69 -0.65 -21.42
N PHE A 121 3.17 -1.25 -22.51
CA PHE A 121 3.08 -2.70 -22.70
C PHE A 121 4.18 -3.46 -21.94
N VAL A 122 5.45 -3.09 -22.15
CA VAL A 122 6.61 -3.84 -21.67
C VAL A 122 6.87 -3.58 -20.18
N VAL A 123 6.75 -2.33 -19.75
CA VAL A 123 7.07 -1.95 -18.37
C VAL A 123 5.84 -2.07 -17.49
N VAL A 124 4.77 -1.37 -17.84
CA VAL A 124 3.59 -1.23 -16.96
C VAL A 124 2.73 -2.49 -16.97
N THR A 125 2.19 -2.88 -18.13
CA THR A 125 1.25 -4.01 -18.21
C THR A 125 1.93 -5.33 -17.87
N SER A 126 3.10 -5.58 -18.47
CA SER A 126 3.84 -6.82 -18.21
C SER A 126 4.51 -6.83 -16.84
N GLY A 127 4.83 -5.67 -16.26
CA GLY A 127 5.33 -5.56 -14.88
C GLY A 127 4.22 -5.83 -13.87
N ALA A 128 3.10 -5.11 -13.97
CA ALA A 128 1.94 -5.29 -13.11
C ALA A 128 1.38 -6.72 -13.17
N GLY A 129 1.33 -7.32 -14.37
CA GLY A 129 0.91 -8.72 -14.53
C GLY A 129 1.83 -9.70 -13.81
N ARG A 130 3.16 -9.56 -13.95
CA ARG A 130 4.14 -10.42 -13.25
C ARG A 130 4.08 -10.25 -11.74
N VAL A 131 3.99 -9.01 -11.26
CA VAL A 131 3.83 -8.74 -9.83
C VAL A 131 2.53 -9.36 -9.32
N SER A 132 1.42 -9.19 -10.04
CA SER A 132 0.13 -9.76 -9.65
C SER A 132 0.15 -11.28 -9.62
N GLU A 133 0.72 -11.94 -10.63
CA GLU A 133 0.80 -13.40 -10.73
C GLU A 133 1.63 -13.97 -9.56
N VAL A 134 2.82 -13.41 -9.33
CA VAL A 134 3.74 -13.89 -8.31
C VAL A 134 3.20 -13.64 -6.90
N SER A 135 2.70 -12.43 -6.63
CA SER A 135 2.12 -12.09 -5.33
C SER A 135 0.83 -12.86 -5.05
N ALA A 136 -0.04 -13.06 -6.05
CA ALA A 136 -1.23 -13.90 -5.89
C ALA A 136 -0.84 -15.34 -5.57
N ARG A 137 0.10 -15.92 -6.32
CA ARG A 137 0.57 -17.29 -6.08
C ARG A 137 1.17 -17.47 -4.69
N PHE A 138 2.09 -16.60 -4.27
CA PHE A 138 2.68 -16.71 -2.93
C PHE A 138 1.65 -16.47 -1.82
N SER A 139 0.68 -15.57 -2.04
CA SER A 139 -0.42 -15.36 -1.09
C SER A 139 -1.30 -16.60 -0.97
N LEU A 140 -1.60 -17.27 -2.09
CA LEU A 140 -2.36 -18.52 -2.13
C LEU A 140 -1.61 -19.69 -1.48
N ASP A 141 -0.32 -19.84 -1.77
CA ASP A 141 0.54 -20.87 -1.18
C ASP A 141 0.63 -20.71 0.36
N ALA A 142 0.49 -19.47 0.87
CA ALA A 142 0.49 -19.17 2.30
C ALA A 142 -0.85 -19.48 3.01
N MET A 143 -1.93 -19.87 2.32
CA MET A 143 -3.24 -20.09 2.94
C MET A 143 -3.35 -21.40 3.73
N ALA A 144 -2.84 -22.51 3.17
CA ALA A 144 -2.91 -23.81 3.85
C ALA A 144 -2.16 -23.83 5.21
N PRO A 145 -0.94 -23.26 5.32
CA PRO A 145 -0.27 -23.12 6.62
C PRO A 145 -1.09 -22.31 7.64
N LYS A 146 -1.78 -21.24 7.21
CA LYS A 146 -2.64 -20.44 8.10
C LYS A 146 -3.86 -21.23 8.59
N LEU A 147 -4.46 -22.07 7.75
CA LEU A 147 -5.57 -22.95 8.16
C LEU A 147 -5.11 -23.97 9.20
N VAL A 148 -3.95 -24.61 9.00
CA VAL A 148 -3.38 -25.54 9.98
C VAL A 148 -3.04 -24.84 11.30
N ALA A 149 -2.56 -23.60 11.24
CA ALA A 149 -2.30 -22.79 12.44
C ALA A 149 -3.59 -22.50 13.22
N ILE A 150 -4.69 -22.14 12.55
CA ILE A 150 -5.99 -21.93 13.19
C ILE A 150 -6.49 -23.22 13.86
N ASP A 151 -6.33 -24.36 13.20
CA ASP A 151 -6.72 -25.65 13.76
C ASP A 151 -5.89 -25.99 15.00
N GLY A 152 -4.58 -25.69 14.98
CA GLY A 152 -3.70 -25.81 16.14
C GLY A 152 -4.09 -24.89 17.31
N GLU A 153 -4.42 -23.63 17.02
CA GLU A 153 -4.89 -22.66 18.03
C GLU A 153 -6.23 -23.08 18.64
N LEU A 154 -7.17 -23.60 17.84
CA LEU A 154 -8.46 -24.10 18.32
C LEU A 154 -8.28 -25.35 19.19
N ASN A 155 -7.43 -26.28 18.76
CA ASN A 155 -7.15 -27.52 19.50
C ASN A 155 -6.40 -27.27 20.82
N SER A 156 -5.59 -26.21 20.89
CA SER A 156 -4.88 -25.80 22.12
C SER A 156 -5.72 -24.91 23.03
N GLY A 157 -6.93 -24.51 22.61
CA GLY A 157 -7.83 -23.66 23.38
C GLY A 157 -7.43 -22.18 23.42
N LEU A 158 -6.52 -21.73 22.55
CA LEU A 158 -6.12 -20.33 22.44
C LEU A 158 -7.22 -19.46 21.80
N ILE A 159 -8.05 -20.06 20.94
CA ILE A 159 -9.18 -19.40 20.28
C ILE A 159 -10.47 -20.23 20.43
N ASP A 160 -11.63 -19.57 20.31
CA ASP A 160 -12.93 -20.24 20.33
C ASP A 160 -13.39 -20.67 18.91
N GLU A 161 -14.47 -21.45 18.83
CA GLU A 161 -15.01 -21.94 17.55
C GLU A 161 -15.55 -20.80 16.66
N LYS A 162 -16.03 -19.71 17.27
CA LYS A 162 -16.57 -18.56 16.52
C LYS A 162 -15.44 -17.79 15.84
N GLU A 163 -14.34 -17.56 16.54
CA GLU A 163 -13.14 -16.90 16.05
C GLU A 163 -12.44 -17.77 15.01
N ALA A 164 -12.33 -19.08 15.24
CA ALA A 164 -11.80 -20.01 14.25
C ALA A 164 -12.64 -19.97 12.95
N ARG A 165 -13.97 -20.00 13.05
CA ARG A 165 -14.86 -19.87 11.88
C ARG A 165 -14.71 -18.51 11.19
N ARG A 166 -14.58 -17.42 11.95
CA ARG A 166 -14.35 -16.07 11.40
C ARG A 166 -13.05 -16.04 10.60
N ARG A 167 -11.92 -16.44 11.19
CA ARG A 167 -10.61 -16.44 10.53
C ARG A 167 -10.53 -17.35 9.30
N ARG A 168 -11.15 -18.54 9.35
CA ARG A 168 -11.25 -19.42 8.17
C ARG A 168 -11.99 -18.73 7.02
N LYS A 169 -13.12 -18.06 7.32
CA LYS A 169 -13.86 -17.29 6.31
C LYS A 169 -13.00 -16.16 5.72
N GLU A 170 -12.19 -15.49 6.53
CA GLU A 170 -11.27 -14.44 6.04
C GLU A 170 -10.20 -15.02 5.09
N ILE A 171 -9.68 -16.21 5.40
CA ILE A 171 -8.75 -16.92 4.51
C ILE A 171 -9.44 -17.31 3.19
N ASP A 172 -10.67 -17.82 3.25
CA ASP A 172 -11.45 -18.19 2.06
C ASP A 172 -11.70 -16.97 1.16
N GLU A 173 -12.19 -15.86 1.72
CA GLU A 173 -12.43 -14.61 0.99
C GLU A 173 -11.14 -14.05 0.37
N THR A 174 -10.01 -14.18 1.08
CA THR A 174 -8.70 -13.73 0.57
C THR A 174 -8.20 -14.64 -0.56
N SER A 175 -8.39 -15.96 -0.43
CA SER A 175 -8.06 -16.94 -1.47
C SER A 175 -8.85 -16.69 -2.75
N GLU A 176 -10.16 -16.46 -2.63
CA GLU A 176 -11.02 -16.11 -3.76
C GLU A 176 -10.59 -14.81 -4.43
N PHE A 177 -10.24 -13.77 -3.65
CA PHE A 177 -9.75 -12.50 -4.17
C PHE A 177 -8.49 -12.66 -5.03
N TYR A 178 -7.45 -13.31 -4.50
CA TYR A 178 -6.19 -13.49 -5.25
C TYR A 178 -6.34 -14.46 -6.43
N GLY A 179 -7.19 -15.49 -6.32
CA GLY A 179 -7.53 -16.37 -7.43
C GLY A 179 -8.23 -15.62 -8.58
N ASN A 180 -9.22 -14.80 -8.26
CA ASN A 180 -9.92 -13.96 -9.24
C ASN A 180 -8.98 -12.89 -9.84
N MET A 181 -8.04 -12.36 -9.07
CA MET A 181 -7.08 -11.36 -9.53
C MET A 181 -6.08 -11.91 -10.56
N ASP A 182 -5.60 -13.15 -10.41
CA ASP A 182 -4.73 -13.80 -11.40
C ASP A 182 -5.45 -13.90 -12.76
N GLY A 183 -6.73 -14.30 -12.74
CA GLY A 183 -7.58 -14.32 -13.93
C GLY A 183 -7.75 -12.93 -14.54
N ALA A 184 -8.17 -11.95 -13.75
CA ALA A 184 -8.41 -10.57 -14.20
C ALA A 184 -7.15 -9.91 -14.80
N SER A 185 -5.98 -10.16 -14.23
CA SER A 185 -4.70 -9.61 -14.71
C SER A 185 -4.31 -10.12 -16.10
N LYS A 186 -4.65 -11.37 -16.42
CA LYS A 186 -4.46 -11.95 -17.78
C LYS A 186 -5.34 -11.24 -18.82
N PHE A 187 -6.55 -10.82 -18.45
CA PHE A 187 -7.42 -10.02 -19.34
C PHE A 187 -6.82 -8.64 -19.64
N VAL A 188 -6.25 -7.95 -18.64
CA VAL A 188 -5.58 -6.65 -18.85
C VAL A 188 -4.42 -6.78 -19.83
N ARG A 189 -3.63 -7.86 -19.71
CA ARG A 189 -2.53 -8.14 -20.64
C ARG A 189 -3.03 -8.38 -22.06
N GLY A 190 -4.11 -9.16 -22.21
CA GLY A 190 -4.74 -9.40 -23.51
C GLY A 190 -5.24 -8.11 -24.17
N ASP A 191 -5.85 -7.22 -23.38
CA ASP A 191 -6.34 -5.94 -23.89
C ASP A 191 -5.21 -5.02 -24.38
N ALA A 192 -4.08 -4.96 -23.68
CA ALA A 192 -2.94 -4.15 -24.13
C ALA A 192 -2.40 -4.61 -25.50
N ILE A 193 -2.43 -5.93 -25.77
CA ILE A 193 -2.09 -6.47 -27.10
C ILE A 193 -3.13 -6.05 -28.13
N ALA A 194 -4.43 -6.14 -27.80
CA ALA A 194 -5.50 -5.71 -28.68
C ALA A 194 -5.40 -4.22 -29.03
N ALA A 195 -5.12 -3.35 -28.05
CA ALA A 195 -4.93 -1.91 -28.27
C ALA A 195 -3.77 -1.59 -29.21
N LEU A 196 -2.66 -2.34 -29.11
CA LEU A 196 -1.53 -2.23 -30.05
C LEU A 196 -1.95 -2.61 -31.48
N ILE A 197 -2.65 -3.74 -31.63
CA ILE A 197 -3.14 -4.20 -32.93
C ILE A 197 -4.11 -3.18 -33.53
N ILE A 198 -5.05 -2.66 -32.73
CA ILE A 198 -6.01 -1.63 -33.14
C ILE A 198 -5.29 -0.37 -33.63
N THR A 199 -4.25 0.07 -32.91
CA THR A 199 -3.44 1.23 -33.32
C THR A 199 -2.79 1.03 -34.68
N ILE A 200 -2.23 -0.16 -34.94
CA ILE A 200 -1.63 -0.51 -36.24
C ILE A 200 -2.70 -0.53 -37.33
N ILE A 201 -3.87 -1.10 -37.05
CA ILE A 201 -5.02 -1.11 -37.98
C ILE A 201 -5.49 0.31 -38.27
N ASN A 202 -5.57 1.19 -37.28
CA ASN A 202 -5.99 2.58 -37.46
C ASN A 202 -4.99 3.35 -38.33
N LEU A 203 -3.68 3.16 -38.07
CA LEU A 203 -2.63 3.86 -38.80
C LEU A 203 -2.55 3.39 -40.26
N LEU A 204 -2.52 2.07 -40.49
CA LEU A 204 -2.39 1.50 -41.84
C LEU A 204 -3.73 1.53 -42.60
N GLY A 205 -4.79 1.03 -41.97
CA GLY A 205 -6.12 0.99 -42.57
C GLY A 205 -6.66 2.39 -42.82
N GLY A 206 -6.49 3.31 -41.87
CA GLY A 206 -6.88 4.71 -42.04
C GLY A 206 -6.12 5.39 -43.17
N PHE A 207 -4.81 5.16 -43.27
CA PHE A 207 -4.01 5.64 -44.39
C PHE A 207 -4.53 5.08 -45.75
N LEU A 208 -4.79 3.77 -45.86
CA LEU A 208 -5.33 3.18 -47.08
C LEU A 208 -6.70 3.75 -47.46
N ILE A 209 -7.65 3.81 -46.52
CA ILE A 209 -9.00 4.34 -46.75
C ILE A 209 -8.94 5.84 -47.09
N GLY A 210 -8.06 6.60 -46.40
CA GLY A 210 -7.83 8.02 -46.67
C GLY A 210 -7.41 8.30 -48.12
N VAL A 211 -6.50 7.49 -48.66
CA VAL A 211 -6.02 7.65 -50.05
C VAL A 211 -7.02 7.08 -51.06
N LEU A 212 -7.56 5.89 -50.81
CA LEU A 212 -8.35 5.14 -51.79
C LEU A 212 -9.82 5.59 -51.83
N GLU A 213 -10.46 5.76 -50.68
CA GLU A 213 -11.90 6.06 -50.57
C GLU A 213 -12.18 7.55 -50.35
N HIS A 214 -11.41 8.23 -49.50
CA HIS A 214 -11.59 9.65 -49.22
C HIS A 214 -10.82 10.58 -50.18
N HIS A 215 -10.09 10.02 -51.14
CA HIS A 215 -9.32 10.74 -52.17
C HIS A 215 -8.37 11.82 -51.62
N LEU A 216 -7.83 11.62 -50.41
CA LEU A 216 -6.85 12.51 -49.82
C LEU A 216 -5.48 12.30 -50.47
N SER A 217 -4.68 13.38 -50.52
CA SER A 217 -3.28 13.21 -50.90
C SER A 217 -2.55 12.33 -49.86
N MET A 218 -1.52 11.60 -50.30
CA MET A 218 -0.69 10.75 -49.43
C MET A 218 -0.26 11.48 -48.15
N SER A 219 0.19 12.73 -48.29
CA SER A 219 0.65 13.53 -47.16
C SER A 219 -0.47 13.91 -46.20
N GLN A 220 -1.65 14.26 -46.71
CA GLN A 220 -2.82 14.59 -45.88
C GLN A 220 -3.36 13.34 -45.18
N ALA A 221 -3.44 12.21 -45.88
CA ALA A 221 -3.89 10.94 -45.30
C ALA A 221 -2.97 10.51 -44.14
N ILE A 222 -1.63 10.56 -44.36
CA ILE A 222 -0.66 10.29 -43.28
C ILE A 222 -0.88 11.25 -42.12
N HIS A 223 -1.02 12.55 -42.39
CA HIS A 223 -1.21 13.54 -41.32
C HIS A 223 -2.45 13.26 -40.49
N THR A 224 -3.63 13.24 -41.12
CA THR A 224 -4.92 13.09 -40.45
C THR A 224 -5.00 11.78 -39.68
N TYR A 225 -4.71 10.65 -40.32
CA TYR A 225 -4.88 9.35 -39.67
C TYR A 225 -3.77 9.05 -38.64
N SER A 226 -2.58 9.64 -38.76
CA SER A 226 -1.59 9.55 -37.68
C SER A 226 -2.02 10.35 -36.47
N VAL A 227 -2.53 11.57 -36.65
CA VAL A 227 -3.05 12.40 -35.53
C VAL A 227 -4.15 11.66 -34.79
N LEU A 228 -5.13 11.13 -35.52
CA LEU A 228 -6.26 10.40 -34.94
C LEU A 228 -5.82 9.09 -34.28
N SER A 229 -4.91 8.32 -34.90
CA SER A 229 -4.43 7.05 -34.35
C SER A 229 -3.57 7.25 -33.09
N ILE A 230 -2.71 8.27 -33.09
CA ILE A 230 -1.91 8.65 -31.91
C ILE A 230 -2.85 9.11 -30.80
N GLY A 231 -3.81 9.98 -31.12
CA GLY A 231 -4.81 10.46 -30.17
C GLY A 231 -5.59 9.31 -29.52
N ASP A 232 -6.12 8.39 -30.34
CA ASP A 232 -6.89 7.24 -29.87
C ASP A 232 -6.05 6.32 -28.96
N GLY A 233 -4.82 6.03 -29.39
CA GLY A 233 -3.90 5.23 -28.59
C GLY A 233 -3.56 5.88 -27.25
N LEU A 234 -3.34 7.19 -27.20
CA LEU A 234 -3.04 7.92 -25.95
C LEU A 234 -4.23 7.96 -25.00
N VAL A 235 -5.42 8.26 -25.53
CA VAL A 235 -6.66 8.27 -24.77
C VAL A 235 -6.93 6.90 -24.15
N SER A 236 -6.66 5.84 -24.90
CA SER A 236 -6.78 4.45 -24.43
C SER A 236 -5.73 4.08 -23.38
N GLN A 237 -4.53 4.65 -23.46
CA GLN A 237 -3.41 4.33 -22.57
C GLN A 237 -3.58 4.91 -21.17
N ILE A 238 -4.12 6.11 -21.02
CA ILE A 238 -4.25 6.77 -19.70
C ILE A 238 -5.06 5.91 -18.72
N PRO A 239 -6.29 5.45 -19.04
CA PRO A 239 -7.04 4.55 -18.17
C PRO A 239 -6.32 3.22 -17.93
N ALA A 240 -5.64 2.69 -18.95
CA ALA A 240 -4.89 1.44 -18.84
C ALA A 240 -3.75 1.54 -17.83
N LEU A 241 -2.97 2.62 -17.89
CA LEU A 241 -1.92 2.93 -16.94
C LEU A 241 -2.48 3.02 -15.52
N LEU A 242 -3.54 3.81 -15.32
CA LEU A 242 -4.17 4.01 -14.02
C LEU A 242 -4.66 2.68 -13.41
N LEU A 243 -5.35 1.84 -14.21
CA LEU A 243 -5.83 0.53 -13.76
C LEU A 243 -4.68 -0.47 -13.49
N SER A 244 -3.62 -0.46 -14.31
CA SER A 244 -2.44 -1.31 -14.07
C SER A 244 -1.70 -0.93 -12.79
N ILE A 245 -1.55 0.37 -12.51
CA ILE A 245 -0.98 0.85 -11.24
C ILE A 245 -1.88 0.46 -10.07
N SER A 246 -3.20 0.63 -10.21
CA SER A 246 -4.18 0.23 -9.18
C SER A 246 -4.07 -1.26 -8.85
N THR A 247 -3.91 -2.10 -9.88
CA THR A 247 -3.74 -3.56 -9.75
C THR A 247 -2.43 -3.89 -9.03
N GLY A 248 -1.32 -3.24 -9.42
CA GLY A 248 -0.04 -3.44 -8.73
C GLY A 248 -0.11 -3.02 -7.26
N LEU A 249 -0.78 -1.91 -6.97
CA LEU A 249 -0.90 -1.38 -5.61
C LEU A 249 -1.77 -2.27 -4.71
N ILE A 250 -2.92 -2.73 -5.20
CA ILE A 250 -3.85 -3.54 -4.39
C ILE A 250 -3.26 -4.91 -4.08
N VAL A 251 -2.52 -5.52 -5.01
CA VAL A 251 -1.91 -6.84 -4.83
C VAL A 251 -0.66 -6.80 -3.94
N THR A 252 0.13 -5.72 -4.00
CA THR A 252 1.31 -5.55 -3.14
C THR A 252 0.97 -5.09 -1.73
N ARG A 253 -0.25 -4.58 -1.49
CA ARG A 253 -0.72 -4.16 -0.16
C ARG A 253 -0.87 -5.30 0.83
N GLY A 254 -1.22 -6.52 0.38
CA GLY A 254 -1.40 -7.68 1.27
C GLY A 254 -0.14 -8.16 2.00
N SER A 255 1.04 -7.60 1.68
CA SER A 255 2.31 -7.93 2.33
C SER A 255 2.74 -6.94 3.42
N VAL A 256 2.06 -5.80 3.56
CA VAL A 256 2.38 -4.73 4.53
C VAL A 256 1.28 -4.68 5.58
N GLY A 257 1.67 -4.59 6.86
CA GLY A 257 0.80 -4.78 8.03
C GLY A 257 -0.58 -4.13 7.95
N GLU A 258 -1.55 -4.85 8.51
CA GLU A 258 -2.95 -4.43 8.56
C GLU A 258 -3.10 -3.13 9.38
N ASP A 259 -3.90 -2.18 8.86
CA ASP A 259 -4.46 -1.02 9.59
C ASP A 259 -3.70 0.33 9.47
N SER A 260 -3.25 0.73 8.27
CA SER A 260 -2.82 2.13 8.05
C SER A 260 -2.87 2.61 6.60
N ASP A 261 -3.21 3.89 6.43
CA ASP A 261 -3.23 4.60 5.16
C ASP A 261 -1.84 4.55 4.50
N PHE A 262 -1.77 3.99 3.29
CA PHE A 262 -0.53 3.80 2.53
C PHE A 262 0.24 5.10 2.34
N GLY A 263 -0.47 6.22 2.18
CA GLY A 263 0.15 7.55 2.06
C GLY A 263 0.93 7.92 3.33
N ASN A 264 0.32 7.72 4.49
CA ASN A 264 0.94 8.01 5.78
C ASN A 264 2.10 7.05 6.08
N ASN A 265 1.95 5.77 5.75
CA ASN A 265 3.02 4.77 5.95
C ASN A 265 4.28 5.06 5.15
N ILE A 266 4.16 5.43 3.87
CA ILE A 266 5.33 5.82 3.08
C ILE A 266 5.98 7.04 3.70
N VAL A 267 5.18 8.07 4.02
CA VAL A 267 5.72 9.28 4.63
C VAL A 267 6.44 8.92 5.92
N ASP A 268 5.82 8.17 6.83
CA ASP A 268 6.39 7.79 8.11
C ASP A 268 7.66 6.93 7.97
N GLN A 269 7.74 6.05 6.97
CA GLN A 269 8.96 5.29 6.66
C GLN A 269 10.10 6.21 6.17
N PHE A 270 9.80 7.15 5.28
CA PHE A 270 10.78 8.15 4.85
C PHE A 270 11.18 9.06 6.02
N ARG A 271 10.24 9.39 6.90
CA ARG A 271 10.49 10.21 8.10
C ARG A 271 11.38 9.49 9.11
N ALA A 272 11.21 8.18 9.25
CA ALA A 272 12.00 7.33 10.13
C ALA A 272 13.48 7.23 9.71
N GLN A 273 13.84 7.60 8.47
CA GLN A 273 15.20 7.50 7.95
C GLN A 273 15.84 8.85 7.56
N PRO A 274 16.05 9.77 8.54
CA PRO A 274 16.64 11.09 8.26
C PRO A 274 18.07 11.00 7.71
N ARG A 275 18.84 9.95 8.05
CA ARG A 275 20.20 9.74 7.53
C ARG A 275 20.23 9.54 6.01
N ALA A 276 19.27 8.78 5.45
CA ALA A 276 19.20 8.57 4.00
C ALA A 276 18.91 9.88 3.26
N LEU A 277 18.01 10.72 3.81
CA LEU A 277 17.71 12.05 3.28
C LEU A 277 18.94 12.98 3.31
N GLN A 278 19.77 12.92 4.36
CA GLN A 278 21.03 13.69 4.42
C GLN A 278 22.03 13.26 3.35
N ILE A 279 22.23 11.95 3.18
CA ILE A 279 23.14 11.40 2.18
C ILE A 279 22.68 11.76 0.77
N ALA A 280 21.38 11.62 0.48
CA ALA A 280 20.79 12.02 -0.80
C ALA A 280 20.94 13.53 -1.05
N GLY A 281 20.66 14.37 -0.05
CA GLY A 281 20.84 15.82 -0.14
C GLY A 281 22.29 16.22 -0.41
N ALA A 282 23.25 15.61 0.30
CA ALA A 282 24.68 15.85 0.09
C ALA A 282 25.13 15.39 -1.32
N ALA A 283 24.65 14.26 -1.80
CA ALA A 283 24.93 13.78 -3.16
C ALA A 283 24.40 14.74 -4.23
N MET A 284 23.19 15.27 -4.06
CA MET A 284 22.63 16.28 -4.97
C MET A 284 23.45 17.58 -4.98
N LEU A 285 23.93 18.03 -3.82
CA LEU A 285 24.81 19.20 -3.72
C LEU A 285 26.18 18.96 -4.37
N LEU A 286 26.74 17.75 -4.26
CA LEU A 286 27.99 17.39 -4.96
C LEU A 286 27.79 17.37 -6.48
N LEU A 287 26.66 16.82 -6.96
CA LEU A 287 26.32 16.85 -8.38
C LEU A 287 26.14 18.28 -8.91
N ALA A 288 25.69 19.21 -8.06
CA ALA A 288 25.57 20.61 -8.42
C ALA A 288 26.93 21.29 -8.69
N ILE A 289 28.07 20.70 -8.34
CA ILE A 289 29.40 21.25 -8.61
C ILE A 289 29.94 20.79 -9.98
N VAL A 290 29.35 19.74 -10.56
CA VAL A 290 29.81 19.15 -11.82
C VAL A 290 29.50 20.11 -12.99
N PRO A 291 30.50 20.55 -13.76
CA PRO A 291 30.31 21.45 -14.90
C PRO A 291 29.53 20.74 -16.02
N GLY A 292 28.56 21.43 -16.61
CA GLY A 292 27.69 20.90 -17.67
C GLY A 292 26.30 20.42 -17.21
N LEU A 293 26.05 20.38 -15.89
CA LEU A 293 24.73 20.10 -15.32
C LEU A 293 23.99 21.39 -14.92
N PRO A 294 22.64 21.40 -14.95
CA PRO A 294 21.87 22.55 -14.48
C PRO A 294 22.00 22.67 -12.95
N HIS A 295 22.92 23.52 -12.48
CA HIS A 295 23.28 23.65 -11.06
C HIS A 295 22.09 24.01 -10.15
N LEU A 296 21.16 24.83 -10.63
CA LEU A 296 20.07 25.40 -9.83
C LEU A 296 19.04 24.35 -9.36
N PRO A 297 18.51 23.43 -10.21
CA PRO A 297 17.71 22.30 -9.76
C PRO A 297 18.37 21.44 -8.67
N PHE A 298 19.65 21.09 -8.84
CA PHE A 298 20.36 20.22 -7.89
C PHE A 298 20.61 20.93 -6.55
N LEU A 299 20.92 22.23 -6.56
CA LEU A 299 21.03 23.03 -5.34
C LEU A 299 19.71 23.12 -4.58
N ILE A 300 18.59 23.36 -5.28
CA ILE A 300 17.26 23.46 -4.67
C ILE A 300 16.87 22.12 -4.04
N ILE A 301 16.97 21.02 -4.79
CA ILE A 301 16.60 19.69 -4.30
C ILE A 301 17.52 19.26 -3.17
N GLY A 302 18.84 19.43 -3.32
CA GLY A 302 19.83 19.08 -2.30
C GLY A 302 19.64 19.87 -1.01
N GLY A 303 19.42 21.18 -1.12
CA GLY A 303 19.12 22.05 0.02
C GLY A 303 17.81 21.67 0.72
N LEU A 304 16.75 21.39 -0.04
CA LEU A 304 15.46 20.98 0.50
C LEU A 304 15.56 19.65 1.27
N LEU A 305 16.27 18.66 0.72
CA LEU A 305 16.51 17.36 1.37
C LEU A 305 17.33 17.52 2.66
N MET A 306 18.36 18.36 2.66
CA MET A 306 19.13 18.68 3.88
C MET A 306 18.27 19.38 4.94
N LEU A 307 17.43 20.33 4.54
CA LEU A 307 16.52 21.03 5.44
C LEU A 307 15.48 20.07 6.05
N LEU A 308 14.85 19.24 5.23
CA LEU A 308 13.94 18.18 5.70
C LEU A 308 14.66 17.27 6.68
N ALA A 309 15.80 16.72 6.30
CA ALA A 309 16.51 15.77 7.15
C ALA A 309 16.96 16.35 8.50
N SER A 310 17.38 17.63 8.53
CA SER A 310 17.74 18.32 9.77
C SER A 310 16.53 18.59 10.67
N ARG A 311 15.36 18.93 10.10
CA ARG A 311 14.11 19.08 10.85
C ARG A 311 13.63 17.77 11.46
N LEU A 312 13.72 16.69 10.70
CA LEU A 312 13.31 15.37 11.15
C LEU A 312 14.23 14.77 12.22
N ARG A 313 15.55 14.98 12.09
CA ARG A 313 16.50 14.53 13.11
C ARG A 313 16.31 15.25 14.44
N ARG A 314 16.08 16.57 14.41
CA ARG A 314 15.77 17.35 15.63
C ARG A 314 14.51 16.83 16.32
N SER A 315 13.46 16.51 15.57
CA SER A 315 12.22 15.99 16.16
C SER A 315 12.39 14.61 16.80
N ALA A 316 13.26 13.76 16.24
CA ALA A 316 13.59 12.45 16.82
C ALA A 316 14.47 12.61 18.09
N ASP A 317 15.49 13.45 18.03
CA ASP A 317 16.37 13.75 19.17
C ASP A 317 15.59 14.40 20.34
N ASP A 318 14.60 15.26 20.05
CA ASP A 318 13.73 15.90 21.05
C ASP A 318 12.74 14.91 21.70
N LEU A 319 12.25 13.92 20.94
CA LEU A 319 11.41 12.83 21.45
C LEU A 319 12.20 11.86 22.33
N GLU A 320 13.43 11.52 21.95
CA GLU A 320 14.34 10.72 22.79
C GLU A 320 14.70 11.48 24.06
N ARG A 321 15.02 12.78 23.98
CA ARG A 321 15.28 13.61 25.17
C ARG A 321 14.08 13.69 26.10
N LYS A 322 12.85 13.85 25.58
CA LYS A 322 11.64 13.84 26.41
C LYS A 322 11.41 12.49 27.10
N LYS A 323 11.63 11.37 26.41
CA LYS A 323 11.54 10.04 27.03
C LYS A 323 12.58 9.84 28.12
N ILE A 324 13.81 10.29 27.90
CA ILE A 324 14.87 10.24 28.91
C ILE A 324 14.51 11.12 30.11
N THR A 325 13.93 12.31 29.89
CA THR A 325 13.47 13.19 30.98
C THR A 325 12.23 12.63 31.71
N GLU A 326 11.33 11.93 31.03
CA GLU A 326 10.18 11.24 31.64
C GLU A 326 10.63 10.00 32.44
N ASP A 327 11.59 9.23 31.96
CA ASP A 327 12.23 8.13 32.71
C ASP A 327 13.05 8.65 33.90
N GLU A 328 13.72 9.80 33.78
CA GLU A 328 14.40 10.49 34.89
C GLU A 328 13.41 11.07 35.90
N GLN A 329 12.22 11.52 35.48
CA GLN A 329 11.14 11.96 36.38
C GLN A 329 10.42 10.78 37.05
N ALA A 330 10.34 9.62 36.39
CA ALA A 330 9.88 8.36 37.00
C ALA A 330 10.92 7.75 37.95
N ALA A 331 12.18 8.18 37.88
CA ALA A 331 13.27 7.82 38.79
C ALA A 331 13.39 8.74 40.01
N LEU A 332 12.57 9.78 40.14
CA LEU A 332 12.38 10.47 41.42
C LEU A 332 11.64 9.52 42.38
N PRO A 333 12.03 9.44 43.67
CA PRO A 333 11.37 8.56 44.62
C PRO A 333 9.87 8.88 44.65
N PRO A 334 8.98 7.88 44.48
CA PRO A 334 7.55 8.12 44.44
C PRO A 334 7.12 8.75 45.77
N SER A 335 6.21 9.72 45.70
CA SER A 335 5.56 10.31 46.87
C SER A 335 5.09 9.19 47.81
N THR A 336 5.48 9.27 49.07
CA THR A 336 5.18 8.30 50.14
C THR A 336 3.70 8.14 50.47
N ASP A 337 2.81 8.88 49.79
CA ASP A 337 1.39 9.02 50.11
C ASP A 337 0.49 8.43 49.01
N THR A 338 0.87 7.29 48.44
CA THR A 338 0.03 6.55 47.48
C THR A 338 -0.71 5.40 48.19
N PRO A 339 -1.95 5.06 47.77
CA PRO A 339 -2.69 3.92 48.34
C PRO A 339 -1.93 2.59 48.24
N GLN A 340 -1.04 2.45 47.25
CA GLN A 340 -0.17 1.30 47.09
C GLN A 340 1.00 1.29 48.08
N ALA A 341 1.59 2.45 48.41
CA ALA A 341 2.61 2.58 49.44
C ALA A 341 2.05 2.28 50.85
N LEU A 342 0.88 2.82 51.17
CA LEU A 342 0.16 2.45 52.40
C LEU A 342 -0.22 0.96 52.42
N ALA A 343 -0.66 0.38 51.29
CA ALA A 343 -0.97 -1.03 51.22
C ALA A 343 0.26 -1.94 51.41
N SER A 344 1.47 -1.47 51.07
CA SER A 344 2.72 -2.18 51.39
C SER A 344 3.12 -2.06 52.86
N GLU A 345 2.87 -0.93 53.52
CA GLU A 345 3.09 -0.75 54.96
C GLU A 345 2.06 -1.50 55.82
N MET A 346 0.82 -1.65 55.34
CA MET A 346 -0.25 -2.41 56.02
C MET A 346 -0.08 -3.94 55.92
N ARG A 347 0.91 -4.45 55.19
CA ARG A 347 1.17 -5.90 55.13
C ARG A 347 1.83 -6.35 56.43
N ALA A 348 1.02 -6.89 57.34
CA ALA A 348 1.52 -7.58 58.53
C ALA A 348 2.41 -8.76 58.11
N GLU A 349 3.70 -8.68 58.46
CA GLU A 349 4.64 -9.76 58.21
C GLU A 349 4.41 -10.89 59.22
N ARG A 350 4.59 -12.14 58.78
CA ARG A 350 4.30 -13.31 59.63
C ARG A 350 5.34 -13.52 60.72
N LEU A 351 6.55 -12.99 60.54
CA LEU A 351 7.63 -13.05 61.51
C LEU A 351 8.58 -11.87 61.29
N GLU A 352 8.72 -11.02 62.30
CA GLU A 352 9.58 -9.84 62.27
C GLU A 352 10.57 -9.89 63.44
N LEU A 353 11.80 -9.42 63.19
CA LEU A 353 12.83 -9.27 64.21
C LEU A 353 13.21 -7.79 64.28
N GLU A 354 12.69 -7.10 65.29
CA GLU A 354 13.09 -5.73 65.60
C GLU A 354 14.44 -5.74 66.33
N LEU A 355 15.37 -4.96 65.80
CA LEU A 355 16.70 -4.79 66.35
C LEU A 355 16.77 -3.42 67.02
N ALA A 356 17.30 -3.41 68.24
CA ALA A 356 17.66 -2.16 68.89
C ALA A 356 18.97 -1.61 68.28
N PRO A 357 19.22 -0.29 68.36
CA PRO A 357 20.37 0.35 67.69
C PRO A 357 21.75 -0.21 68.09
N ASN A 358 21.84 -0.79 69.29
CA ASN A 358 23.05 -1.41 69.83
C ASN A 358 23.33 -2.82 69.27
N VAL A 359 22.36 -3.47 68.64
CA VAL A 359 22.48 -4.80 68.03
C VAL A 359 22.42 -4.78 66.50
N THR A 360 22.11 -3.64 65.89
CA THR A 360 22.13 -3.43 64.43
C THR A 360 23.45 -3.85 63.77
N PRO A 361 24.66 -3.60 64.35
CA PRO A 361 25.92 -4.04 63.75
C PRO A 361 26.06 -5.56 63.62
N LEU A 362 25.31 -6.36 64.39
CA LEU A 362 25.30 -7.83 64.28
C LEU A 362 24.52 -8.33 63.06
N ALA A 363 23.65 -7.50 62.50
CA ALA A 363 22.87 -7.81 61.31
C ALA A 363 23.53 -7.32 60.01
N ASP A 364 24.53 -6.44 60.10
CA ASP A 364 25.21 -5.85 58.95
C ASP A 364 26.46 -6.68 58.55
N PRO A 365 26.48 -7.30 57.35
CA PRO A 365 27.63 -8.06 56.87
C PRO A 365 28.89 -7.20 56.67
N GLU A 366 28.75 -5.90 56.38
CA GLU A 366 29.90 -5.00 56.17
C GLU A 366 30.63 -4.68 57.48
N HIS A 367 29.92 -4.76 58.61
CA HIS A 367 30.47 -4.59 59.96
C HIS A 367 30.83 -5.92 60.64
N GLY A 368 30.83 -7.04 59.89
CA GLY A 368 31.19 -8.38 60.39
C GLY A 368 30.06 -9.10 61.14
N GLY A 369 28.81 -8.65 61.00
CA GLY A 369 27.64 -9.30 61.57
C GLY A 369 27.24 -10.59 60.85
N ASP A 370 26.88 -11.64 61.62
CA ASP A 370 26.50 -12.97 61.11
C ASP A 370 25.03 -13.34 61.36
N LEU A 371 24.22 -12.43 61.93
CA LEU A 371 22.87 -12.70 62.40
C LEU A 371 21.95 -13.21 61.27
N LEU A 372 22.00 -12.58 60.09
CA LEU A 372 21.18 -13.00 58.94
C LEU A 372 21.53 -14.40 58.45
N GLU A 373 22.82 -14.77 58.51
CA GLU A 373 23.28 -16.11 58.12
C GLU A 373 22.83 -17.15 59.14
N ARG A 374 22.91 -16.84 60.44
CA ARG A 374 22.40 -17.69 61.52
C ARG A 374 20.90 -17.91 61.43
N ILE A 375 20.11 -16.88 61.11
CA ILE A 375 18.65 -16.99 60.92
C ILE A 375 18.34 -17.93 59.75
N ARG A 376 19.06 -17.79 58.61
CA ARG A 376 18.92 -18.70 57.46
C ARG A 376 19.27 -20.15 57.83
N GLY A 377 20.35 -20.34 58.59
CA GLY A 377 20.78 -21.65 59.09
C GLY A 377 19.75 -22.29 60.02
N LEU A 378 19.22 -21.52 60.97
CA LEU A 378 18.18 -21.96 61.90
C LEU A 378 16.89 -22.35 61.17
N ARG A 379 16.47 -21.55 60.18
CA ARG A 379 15.30 -21.86 59.35
C ARG A 379 15.45 -23.18 58.61
N ARG A 380 16.63 -23.43 58.03
CA ARG A 380 16.93 -24.70 57.34
C ARG A 380 16.95 -25.88 58.31
N LYS A 381 17.53 -25.69 59.50
CA LYS A 381 17.55 -26.72 60.54
C LYS A 381 16.14 -27.08 61.01
N ILE A 382 15.29 -26.10 61.29
CA ILE A 382 13.90 -26.33 61.69
C ILE A 382 13.11 -27.03 60.58
N ALA A 383 13.31 -26.63 59.32
CA ALA A 383 12.66 -27.29 58.18
C ALA A 383 13.05 -28.78 58.08
N MET A 384 14.33 -29.11 58.31
CA MET A 384 14.82 -30.49 58.25
C MET A 384 14.43 -31.33 59.47
N GLU A 385 14.42 -30.75 60.67
CA GLU A 385 14.12 -31.49 61.91
C GLU A 385 12.61 -31.63 62.19
N ARG A 386 11.80 -30.65 61.77
CA ARG A 386 10.38 -30.57 62.12
C ARG A 386 9.44 -30.70 60.92
N GLY A 387 9.97 -30.74 59.70
CA GLY A 387 9.19 -31.01 58.48
C GLY A 387 8.31 -29.86 57.99
N TYR A 388 8.49 -28.64 58.49
CA TYR A 388 7.78 -27.45 58.00
C TYR A 388 8.71 -26.24 57.84
N ALA A 389 8.46 -25.43 56.81
CA ALA A 389 9.25 -24.24 56.51
C ALA A 389 8.65 -23.00 57.21
N ILE A 390 9.46 -22.33 58.04
CA ILE A 390 9.11 -21.03 58.64
C ILE A 390 9.17 -19.95 57.55
N PRO A 391 8.28 -18.94 57.55
CA PRO A 391 8.35 -17.80 56.66
C PRO A 391 9.69 -17.04 56.76
N THR A 392 9.99 -16.21 55.77
CA THR A 392 11.15 -15.30 55.80
C THR A 392 11.01 -14.33 56.97
N VAL A 393 12.08 -14.19 57.76
CA VAL A 393 12.17 -13.19 58.83
C VAL A 393 12.72 -11.92 58.22
N ARG A 394 12.01 -10.80 58.35
CA ARG A 394 12.55 -9.48 58.02
C ARG A 394 13.08 -8.83 59.28
N THR A 395 14.22 -8.17 59.15
CA THR A 395 14.83 -7.40 60.23
C THR A 395 14.53 -5.92 59.99
N HIS A 396 14.01 -5.24 61.01
CA HIS A 396 13.78 -3.79 61.01
C HIS A 396 14.58 -3.17 62.16
N ASP A 397 15.15 -1.98 61.92
CA ASP A 397 15.81 -1.21 62.97
C ASP A 397 14.75 -0.35 63.67
N ASN A 398 14.60 -0.50 64.97
CA ASN A 398 13.65 0.30 65.75
C ASN A 398 14.41 1.45 66.42
N ILE A 399 14.13 2.67 65.96
CA ILE A 399 14.79 3.90 66.43
C ILE A 399 14.07 4.48 67.67
N ASN A 400 13.01 3.83 68.18
CA ASN A 400 12.26 4.27 69.37
C ASN A 400 12.79 3.74 70.70
#